data_AF-A0A1H3Y7D8-F1
#
_entry.id   AF-A0A1H3Y7D8-F1
#
_cell.length_a   1.000
_cell.length_b   1.000
_cell.length_c   1.000
_cell.angle_alpha   90.00
_cell.angle_beta   90.00
_cell.angle_gamma   90.00
#
_symmetry.space_group_name_H-M   'P 1'
#
loop_
_entity.id
_entity.type
_entity.pdbx_description
1 polymer ?
#
loop_
_entity_poly.entity_id
_entity_poly.type
_entity_poly.pdbx_seq_one_letter_code
_entity_poly.pdbx_strand_id
1 'polypeptide(L)' 'MKMSIRNQITGKVVSVTKGEAMATVKVEIVGGHTLTSSITRESADDLGLEPGKDVTVLVKSTDVALGVEG' A
#
# COMPACT_ATOMS: atom_id res chain seq x y z
N MET A 1 0.34 8.70 -14.68
CA MET A 1 1.78 8.37 -14.87
C MET A 1 1.90 7.10 -15.69
N LYS A 2 2.95 6.95 -16.51
CA LYS A 2 3.32 5.66 -17.10
C LYS A 2 4.40 5.02 -16.22
N MET A 3 4.11 3.86 -15.62
CA MET A 3 5.02 3.15 -14.72
C MET A 3 5.18 1.70 -15.16
N SER A 4 6.35 1.10 -14.93
CA SER A 4 6.58 -0.33 -15.23
C SER A 4 5.92 -1.27 -14.21
N ILE A 5 5.45 -0.74 -13.07
CA ILE A 5 4.71 -1.48 -12.05
C ILE A 5 3.31 -1.79 -12.59
N ARG A 6 3.01 -3.08 -12.82
CA ARG A 6 1.79 -3.51 -13.51
C ARG A 6 0.60 -3.69 -12.58
N ASN A 7 0.84 -4.08 -11.33
CA ASN A 7 -0.23 -4.24 -10.35
C ASN A 7 -0.45 -2.90 -9.66
N GLN A 8 -1.54 -2.23 -10.04
CA GLN A 8 -1.94 -0.93 -9.51
C GLN A 8 -3.36 -1.05 -8.98
N ILE A 9 -3.51 -0.92 -7.67
CA ILE A 9 -4.78 -1.21 -6.98
C ILE A 9 -5.22 0.07 -6.29
N THR A 10 -6.35 0.62 -6.70
CA THR A 10 -6.93 1.80 -6.05
C THR A 10 -7.50 1.41 -4.68
N GLY A 11 -7.25 2.25 -3.68
CA GLY A 11 -7.79 2.06 -2.35
C GLY A 11 -7.77 3.34 -1.53
N LYS A 12 -8.24 3.23 -0.28
CA LYS A 12 -8.31 4.32 0.69
C LYS A 12 -7.51 3.94 1.94
N VAL A 13 -6.67 4.85 2.42
CA VAL A 13 -5.91 4.63 3.65
C VAL A 13 -6.88 4.52 4.83
N VAL A 14 -6.73 3.46 5.62
CA VAL A 14 -7.50 3.23 6.85
C VAL A 14 -6.70 3.67 8.08
N SER A 15 -5.40 3.39 8.10
CA SER A 15 -4.51 3.75 9.22
C SER A 15 -3.08 3.90 8.76
N VAL A 16 -2.33 4.78 9.43
CA VAL A 16 -0.88 4.93 9.28
C VAL A 16 -0.23 4.84 10.65
N THR A 17 0.60 3.83 10.85
CA THR A 17 1.39 3.65 12.08
C THR A 17 2.85 3.98 11.77
N LYS A 18 3.38 5.07 12.32
CA LYS A 18 4.75 5.51 12.10
C LYS A 18 5.64 5.06 13.26
N GLY A 19 6.64 4.24 12.96
CA GLY A 19 7.76 3.95 13.87
C GLY A 19 8.89 4.96 13.66
N GLU A 20 10.10 4.65 14.14
CA GLU A 20 11.26 5.53 13.98
C GLU A 20 11.73 5.63 12.53
N ALA A 21 11.96 4.49 11.86
CA ALA A 21 12.45 4.44 10.47
C ALA A 21 11.38 4.02 9.46
N MET A 22 10.43 3.19 9.87
CA MET A 22 9.42 2.59 9.00
C MET A 22 8.01 3.04 9.38
N ALA A 23 7.09 3.00 8.43
CA ALA A 23 5.67 3.20 8.62
C ALA A 23 4.89 2.03 8.03
N THR A 24 3.86 1.59 8.75
CA THR A 24 2.88 0.62 8.26
C THR A 24 1.60 1.35 7.86
N VAL A 25 1.18 1.17 6.62
CA VAL A 25 -0.02 1.78 6.03
C VAL A 25 -1.02 0.69 5.71
N LYS A 26 -2.22 0.77 6.28
CA LYS A 26 -3.34 -0.10 5.92
C LYS A 26 -4.21 0.61 4.89
N VAL A 27 -4.53 -0.08 3.80
CA VAL A 27 -5.32 0.45 2.69
C VAL A 27 -6.48 -0.49 2.43
N GLU A 28 -7.70 0.01 2.53
CA GLU A 28 -8.90 -0.70 2.11
C GLU A 28 -9.02 -0.61 0.58
N ILE A 29 -9.27 -1.74 -0.05
CA ILE A 29 -9.49 -1.86 -1.49
C ILE A 29 -10.92 -2.35 -1.76
N VAL A 30 -11.32 -2.30 -3.04
CA VAL A 30 -12.63 -2.82 -3.47
C VAL A 30 -12.81 -4.27 -3.00
N GLY A 31 -14.01 -4.58 -2.50
CA GLY A 31 -14.33 -5.88 -1.91
C GLY A 31 -14.12 -5.97 -0.39
N GLY A 32 -13.75 -4.86 0.27
CA GLY A 32 -13.60 -4.80 1.74
C GLY A 32 -12.32 -5.44 2.25
N HIS A 33 -11.40 -5.81 1.34
CA HIS A 33 -10.10 -6.35 1.70
C HIS A 33 -9.16 -5.22 2.13
N THR A 34 -8.22 -5.53 3.03
CA THR A 34 -7.18 -4.58 3.47
C THR A 34 -5.81 -5.07 3.02
N LEU A 35 -5.11 -4.22 2.27
CA LEU A 35 -3.69 -4.37 1.97
C LEU A 35 -2.85 -3.66 3.03
N THR A 36 -1.70 -4.22 3.37
CA THR A 36 -0.73 -3.60 4.26
C THR A 36 0.54 -3.28 3.49
N SER A 37 0.99 -2.04 3.55
CA SER A 37 2.27 -1.59 2.99
C SER A 37 3.21 -1.20 4.13
N SER A 38 4.47 -1.60 4.02
CA SER A 38 5.55 -1.14 4.88
C SER A 38 6.51 -0.31 4.04
N ILE A 39 6.65 0.96 4.36
CA ILE A 39 7.50 1.93 3.67
C ILE A 39 8.31 2.73 4.68
N THR A 40 9.25 3.56 4.25
CA THR A 40 9.97 4.43 5.19
C THR A 40 9.01 5.45 5.80
N ARG A 41 9.28 5.86 7.04
CA ARG A 41 8.56 6.95 7.73
C ARG A 41 8.56 8.21 6.87
N GLU A 42 9.72 8.57 6.31
CA GLU A 42 9.90 9.72 5.42
C GLU A 42 8.98 9.63 4.20
N SER A 43 8.88 8.47 3.54
CA SER A 43 7.98 8.31 2.39
C SER A 43 6.51 8.51 2.77
N ALA A 44 6.10 8.02 3.95
CA ALA A 44 4.73 8.20 4.43
C ALA A 44 4.43 9.67 4.77
N ASP A 45 5.42 10.40 5.31
CA ASP A 45 5.33 11.83 5.57
C ASP A 45 5.28 12.64 4.26
N ASP A 46 6.19 12.38 3.33
CA ASP A 46 6.30 13.09 2.03
C ASP A 46 5.05 12.90 1.16
N LEU A 47 4.49 11.69 1.16
CA LEU A 47 3.22 11.41 0.47
C LEU A 47 2.00 11.96 1.22
N GLY A 48 2.18 12.47 2.44
CA GLY A 48 1.12 12.97 3.32
C GLY A 48 0.05 11.91 3.59
N LEU A 49 0.46 10.66 3.87
CA LEU A 49 -0.48 9.56 4.09
C LEU A 49 -1.17 9.71 5.45
N GLU A 50 -2.50 9.63 5.41
CA GLU A 50 -3.38 9.73 6.57
C GLU A 50 -4.69 8.98 6.30
N PRO A 51 -5.43 8.55 7.34
CA PRO A 51 -6.74 7.93 7.18
C PRO A 51 -7.69 8.75 6.30
N GLY A 52 -8.40 8.08 5.40
CA GLY A 52 -9.35 8.69 4.46
C GLY A 52 -8.76 9.04 3.10
N LYS A 53 -7.42 9.13 2.98
CA LYS A 53 -6.72 9.52 1.75
C LYS A 53 -6.82 8.45 0.67
N ASP A 54 -7.17 8.86 -0.55
CA ASP A 54 -7.15 7.99 -1.72
C ASP A 54 -5.72 7.74 -2.19
N VAL A 55 -5.40 6.48 -2.49
CA VAL A 55 -4.07 6.03 -2.89
C VAL A 55 -4.14 4.96 -3.96
N THR A 56 -3.05 4.79 -4.70
CA THR A 56 -2.82 3.62 -5.55
C THR A 56 -1.72 2.76 -4.90
N VAL A 57 -2.07 1.53 -4.52
CA VAL A 57 -1.09 0.54 -4.08
C VAL A 57 -0.38 -0.02 -5.30
N LEU A 58 0.95 -0.01 -5.26
CA LEU A 58 1.82 -0.40 -6.37
C LEU A 58 2.63 -1.64 -5.96
N VAL A 59 2.43 -2.77 -6.66
CA VAL A 59 3.18 -4.02 -6.42
C VAL A 59 3.91 -4.43 -7.69
N LYS A 60 5.23 -4.53 -7.64
CA LYS A 60 6.03 -4.95 -8.80
C LYS A 60 5.66 -6.38 -9.19
N SER A 61 5.55 -6.65 -10.49
CA SER A 61 5.16 -7.97 -11.00
C SER A 61 6.08 -9.10 -10.56
N THR A 62 7.37 -8.82 -10.34
CA THR A 62 8.37 -9.78 -9.89
C THR A 62 8.24 -10.16 -8.41
N ASP A 63 7.45 -9.42 -7.64
CA ASP A 63 7.33 -9.60 -6.18
C ASP A 63 5.99 -10.27 -5.80
N VAL A 64 5.18 -10.65 -6.78
CA VAL A 64 3.92 -11.37 -6.56
C VAL A 64 4.18 -12.88 -6.54
N ALA A 65 3.91 -13.51 -5.40
CA ALA A 65 3.93 -14.96 -5.24
C ALA A 65 2.53 -15.57 -5.50
N LEU A 66 2.49 -16.82 -5.94
CA LEU A 66 1.26 -17.62 -6.07
C LEU A 66 1.27 -18.74 -5.01
N GLY A 67 0.12 -18.93 -4.36
CA GLY A 67 -0.14 -20.07 -3.49
C GLY A 67 -1.45 -20.74 -3.91
N VAL A 68 -1.53 -22.06 -3.77
CA VAL A 68 -2.75 -22.84 -3.96
C VAL A 68 -3.06 -23.56 -2.65
N GLU A 69 -4.34 -23.67 -2.31
CA GLU A 69 -4.79 -24.58 -1.24
C GLU A 69 -4.76 -26.02 -1.76
N GLY A 70 -4.47 -26.95 -0.85
CA GLY A 70 -4.60 -28.39 -1.07
C GLY A 70 -5.78 -28.94 -0.28
#